data_AF-A0ABD4TNB1-F1
#
_entry.id   AF-A0ABD4TNB1-F1
#
_cell.length_a   1.000
_cell.length_b   1.000
_cell.length_c   1.000
_cell.angle_alpha   90.00
_cell.angle_beta   90.00
_cell.angle_gamma   90.00
#
_symmetry.space_group_name_H-M   'P 1'
#
loop_
_entity.id
_entity.type
_entity.pdbx_description
1 polymer ?
#
loop_
_entity_poly.entity_id
_entity_poly.type
_entity_poly.pdbx_seq_one_letter_code
_entity_poly.pdbx_strand_id
1 'polypeptide(L)'
;MIFPPECKVVGHAFGKPVGDKVYFLSEYLVKRVEDGFELIKVTPDPNGTGMMRTILHEEVLATADETVMYSERVNQHNRAGMVRRALSTGKRCTIFGAIDEHMNFVLDPDITTFETVHVYDIRPPRANLSVTIESLEEEGLLGELNCVFDHHVRDISRIEADVFPCRAGGFEKTLDMDHMDGGERVAGCLTGRQLYLECYGNNFTPIEICPLSSVAAEPFIARCCRKERSGIGIYNGYFGAVVHWGASPKMVLDAVYEMMDQWRNR
;
A
#
# COMPACT_ATOMS: atom_id res chain seq x y z
N MET A 1 12.61 -9.46 11.32
CA MET A 1 12.90 -8.97 9.97
C MET A 1 13.97 -7.87 9.99
N ILE A 2 14.99 -7.98 9.14
CA ILE A 2 15.89 -6.87 8.79
C ILE A 2 15.63 -6.52 7.32
N PHE A 3 15.27 -5.26 7.08
CA PHE A 3 15.00 -4.75 5.73
C PHE A 3 15.52 -3.31 5.62
N PRO A 4 16.71 -3.11 5.01
CA PRO A 4 17.33 -1.80 4.89
C PRO A 4 16.39 -0.72 4.33
N PRO A 5 16.41 0.50 4.88
CA PRO A 5 15.54 1.59 4.42
C PRO A 5 15.88 2.05 3.00
N GLU A 6 17.17 2.01 2.65
CA GLU A 6 17.68 2.37 1.32
C GLU A 6 18.74 1.38 0.84
N CYS A 7 18.92 1.28 -0.47
CA CYS A 7 19.92 0.38 -1.06
C CYS A 7 21.37 0.84 -0.83
N LYS A 8 21.59 2.11 -0.49
CA LYS A 8 22.93 2.69 -0.32
C LYS A 8 23.65 2.20 0.93
N VAL A 9 22.92 1.67 1.91
CA VAL A 9 23.54 1.01 3.08
C VAL A 9 23.92 -0.45 2.79
N VAL A 10 23.63 -0.97 1.60
CA VAL A 10 23.94 -2.33 1.17
C VAL A 10 25.05 -2.31 0.12
N GLY A 11 26.26 -2.69 0.52
CA GLY A 11 27.37 -2.91 -0.40
C GLY A 11 27.27 -4.27 -1.09
N HIS A 12 27.75 -4.35 -2.33
CA HIS A 12 27.90 -5.62 -3.05
C HIS A 12 29.37 -5.88 -3.36
N ALA A 13 29.85 -7.06 -2.97
CA ALA A 13 31.24 -7.43 -3.05
C ALA A 13 31.41 -8.79 -3.76
N PHE A 14 31.92 -8.77 -4.99
CA PHE A 14 32.39 -9.98 -5.70
C PHE A 14 33.73 -10.52 -5.15
N GLY A 15 34.39 -9.73 -4.30
CA GLY A 15 35.67 -9.97 -3.62
C GLY A 15 35.94 -8.78 -2.68
N LYS A 16 37.17 -8.61 -2.16
CA LYS A 16 37.57 -7.38 -1.44
C LYS A 16 38.26 -6.40 -2.41
N PRO A 17 37.55 -5.60 -3.24
CA PRO A 17 38.21 -4.67 -4.16
C PRO A 17 39.06 -3.61 -3.44
N VAL A 18 38.78 -3.36 -2.14
CA VAL A 18 39.52 -2.39 -1.31
C VAL A 18 39.87 -2.98 0.08
N GLY A 19 40.15 -4.28 0.17
CA GLY A 19 40.53 -4.93 1.44
C GLY A 19 39.43 -4.85 2.51
N ASP A 20 39.79 -4.48 3.74
CA ASP A 20 38.89 -4.38 4.91
C ASP A 20 38.21 -3.00 5.01
N LYS A 21 37.75 -2.47 3.88
CA LYS A 21 37.08 -1.16 3.80
C LYS A 21 35.73 -1.24 3.10
N VAL A 22 34.79 -0.42 3.56
CA VAL A 22 33.45 -0.27 2.99
C VAL A 22 33.11 1.19 2.71
N TYR A 23 32.14 1.42 1.83
CA TYR A 23 31.58 2.75 1.61
C TYR A 23 30.99 3.30 2.92
N PHE A 24 31.10 4.60 3.17
CA PHE A 24 30.82 5.19 4.48
C PHE A 24 29.38 5.02 5.00
N LEU A 25 28.40 4.76 4.12
CA LEU A 25 27.02 4.45 4.49
C LEU A 25 26.75 2.95 4.67
N SER A 26 27.71 2.07 4.36
CA SER A 26 27.47 0.63 4.35
C SER A 26 27.25 0.12 5.77
N GLU A 27 26.11 -0.53 5.98
CA GLU A 27 25.78 -1.29 7.18
C GLU A 27 25.74 -2.79 6.89
N TYR A 28 25.54 -3.16 5.62
CA TYR A 28 25.43 -4.53 5.17
C TYR A 28 26.27 -4.77 3.92
N LEU A 29 26.77 -5.99 3.77
CA LEU A 29 27.44 -6.48 2.58
C LEU A 29 26.79 -7.76 2.09
N VAL A 30 26.46 -7.79 0.80
CA VAL A 30 26.19 -9.02 0.06
C VAL A 30 27.52 -9.48 -0.54
N LYS A 31 28.05 -10.58 -0.01
CA LYS A 31 29.33 -11.16 -0.42
C LYS A 31 29.08 -12.42 -1.23
N ARG A 32 29.64 -12.50 -2.44
CA ARG A 32 29.60 -13.73 -3.24
C ARG A 32 30.57 -14.76 -2.67
N VAL A 33 30.09 -15.99 -2.52
CA VAL A 33 30.90 -17.17 -2.16
C VAL A 33 30.70 -18.24 -3.24
N GLU A 34 31.44 -19.35 -3.15
CA GLU A 34 31.41 -20.42 -4.16
C GLU A 34 29.98 -20.95 -4.40
N ASP A 35 29.24 -21.19 -3.32
CA ASP A 35 27.91 -21.80 -3.34
C ASP A 35 26.74 -20.80 -3.27
N GLY A 36 26.99 -19.49 -3.44
CA GLY A 36 25.93 -18.47 -3.42
C GLY A 36 26.37 -17.14 -2.82
N PHE A 37 25.59 -16.66 -1.84
CA PHE A 37 25.81 -15.35 -1.22
C PHE A 37 25.75 -15.43 0.30
N GLU A 38 26.63 -14.69 0.98
CA GLU A 38 26.53 -14.43 2.41
C GLU A 38 26.02 -13.00 2.62
N LEU A 39 25.15 -12.82 3.62
CA LEU A 39 24.78 -11.51 4.12
C LEU A 39 25.58 -11.22 5.37
N ILE A 40 26.32 -10.11 5.37
CA ILE A 40 27.21 -9.70 6.45
C ILE A 40 26.77 -8.32 6.94
N LYS A 41 26.68 -8.14 8.26
CA LYS A 41 26.59 -6.82 8.88
C LYS A 41 27.99 -6.29 9.13
N VAL A 42 28.20 -5.02 8.81
CA VAL A 42 29.50 -4.35 8.98
C VAL A 42 29.33 -3.09 9.81
N THR A 43 30.34 -2.78 10.61
CA THR A 43 30.42 -1.50 11.35
C THR A 43 31.61 -0.70 10.82
N PRO A 44 31.39 0.34 9.99
CA PRO A 44 32.45 1.23 9.55
C PRO A 44 33.00 2.07 10.71
N ASP A 45 34.30 2.39 10.69
CA ASP A 45 34.93 3.27 11.67
C ASP A 45 34.27 4.67 11.67
N PRO A 46 33.59 5.07 12.76
CA PRO A 46 32.90 6.36 12.81
C PRO A 46 33.87 7.56 12.77
N ASN A 47 35.13 7.37 13.15
CA ASN A 47 36.17 8.40 13.11
C ASN A 47 36.93 8.42 11.78
N GLY A 48 36.64 7.46 10.89
CA GLY A 48 37.26 7.36 9.58
C GLY A 48 36.89 8.54 8.68
N THR A 49 37.89 9.14 8.02
CA THR A 49 37.69 10.23 7.07
C THR A 49 37.63 9.72 5.63
N GLY A 50 36.82 10.36 4.79
CA GLY A 50 36.66 10.01 3.37
C GLY A 50 35.54 9.01 3.07
N MET A 51 35.47 8.59 1.80
CA MET A 51 34.37 7.78 1.26
C MET A 51 34.43 6.30 1.64
N MET A 52 35.64 5.80 1.90
CA MET A 52 35.92 4.41 2.26
C MET A 52 36.41 4.35 3.70
N ARG A 53 35.71 3.60 4.55
CA ARG A 53 35.99 3.46 5.98
C ARG A 53 36.48 2.06 6.28
N THR A 54 37.43 1.95 7.22
CA THR A 54 37.87 0.68 7.77
C THR A 54 36.70 -0.01 8.46
N ILE A 55 36.58 -1.32 8.28
CA ILE A 55 35.58 -2.13 8.98
C ILE A 55 36.13 -2.45 10.37
N LEU A 56 35.39 -2.07 11.42
CA LEU A 56 35.77 -2.38 12.81
C LEU A 56 35.21 -3.73 13.27
N HIS A 57 34.06 -4.14 12.72
CA HIS A 57 33.37 -5.37 13.09
C HIS A 57 32.62 -5.94 11.88
N GLU A 58 32.61 -7.28 11.79
CA GLU A 58 31.88 -8.06 10.80
C GLU A 58 31.10 -9.17 11.51
N GLU A 59 29.84 -9.36 11.13
CA GLU A 59 28.96 -10.42 11.63
C GLU A 59 28.23 -11.06 10.45
N VAL A 60 28.35 -12.37 10.28
CA VAL A 60 27.57 -13.10 9.26
C VAL A 60 26.13 -13.26 9.77
N LEU A 61 25.18 -12.64 9.06
CA LEU A 61 23.76 -12.69 9.40
C LEU A 61 23.05 -13.88 8.73
N ALA A 62 23.46 -14.23 7.51
CA ALA A 62 22.95 -15.38 6.78
C ALA A 62 24.02 -15.99 5.87
N THR A 63 24.11 -17.32 5.86
CA THR A 63 25.03 -18.11 5.03
C THR A 63 24.46 -18.39 3.64
N ALA A 64 25.26 -18.99 2.75
CA ALA A 64 24.85 -19.31 1.38
C ALA A 64 23.64 -20.23 1.28
N ASP A 65 23.48 -21.18 2.21
CA ASP A 65 22.33 -22.09 2.25
C ASP A 65 21.05 -21.39 2.78
N GLU A 66 21.21 -20.33 3.57
CA GLU A 66 20.12 -19.52 4.11
C GLU A 66 19.66 -18.40 3.16
N THR A 67 20.45 -18.07 2.14
CA THR A 67 20.17 -16.98 1.19
C THR A 67 19.65 -17.48 -0.16
N VAL A 68 19.00 -16.58 -0.89
CA VAL A 68 18.70 -16.75 -2.32
C VAL A 68 18.70 -15.41 -3.03
N MET A 69 19.23 -15.37 -4.26
CA MET A 69 19.08 -14.23 -5.15
C MET A 69 17.74 -14.34 -5.88
N TYR A 70 16.86 -13.36 -5.69
CA TYR A 70 15.60 -13.28 -6.42
C TYR A 70 15.90 -13.04 -7.91
N SER A 71 15.30 -13.86 -8.78
CA SER A 71 15.66 -13.92 -10.21
C SER A 71 15.19 -12.71 -11.00
N GLU A 72 14.07 -12.11 -10.62
CA GLU A 72 13.49 -10.96 -11.31
C GLU A 72 13.96 -9.64 -10.68
N ARG A 73 13.93 -8.57 -11.48
CA ARG A 73 14.16 -7.22 -10.98
C ARG A 73 12.91 -6.71 -10.29
N VAL A 74 13.10 -5.98 -9.18
CA VAL A 74 11.98 -5.45 -8.39
C VAL A 74 12.06 -3.94 -8.25
N ASN A 75 10.91 -3.31 -8.10
CA ASN A 75 10.83 -1.95 -7.56
C ASN A 75 11.20 -1.99 -6.07
N GLN A 76 12.37 -1.45 -5.71
CA GLN A 76 12.84 -1.47 -4.33
C GLN A 76 12.05 -0.55 -3.39
N HIS A 77 11.22 0.34 -3.94
CA HIS A 77 10.31 1.16 -3.16
C HIS A 77 8.99 0.44 -2.85
N ASN A 78 8.64 -0.65 -3.55
CA ASN A 78 7.50 -1.49 -3.16
C ASN A 78 7.91 -2.48 -2.05
N ARG A 79 8.04 -1.95 -0.83
CA ARG A 79 8.54 -2.67 0.34
C ARG A 79 7.65 -3.87 0.72
N ALA A 80 6.33 -3.70 0.76
CA ALA A 80 5.40 -4.80 1.04
C ALA A 80 5.51 -5.92 -0.01
N GLY A 81 5.57 -5.55 -1.29
CA GLY A 81 5.77 -6.50 -2.38
C GLY A 81 7.09 -7.27 -2.28
N MET A 82 8.19 -6.61 -1.88
CA MET A 82 9.46 -7.29 -1.62
C MET A 82 9.37 -8.30 -0.47
N VAL A 83 8.71 -7.96 0.64
CA VAL A 83 8.53 -8.87 1.77
C VAL A 83 7.67 -10.07 1.37
N ARG A 84 6.56 -9.86 0.64
CA ARG A 84 5.72 -10.96 0.12
C ARG A 84 6.51 -11.90 -0.81
N ARG A 85 7.35 -11.35 -1.69
CA ARG A 85 8.25 -12.14 -2.54
C ARG A 85 9.27 -12.91 -1.72
N ALA A 86 9.89 -12.28 -0.72
CA ALA A 86 10.85 -12.94 0.15
C ALA A 86 10.23 -14.13 0.90
N LEU A 87 9.03 -13.96 1.47
CA LEU A 87 8.24 -15.04 2.09
C LEU A 87 8.03 -16.21 1.13
N SER A 88 7.71 -15.93 -0.15
CA SER A 88 7.45 -16.97 -1.16
C SER A 88 8.66 -17.83 -1.50
N THR A 89 9.88 -17.38 -1.19
CA THR A 89 11.11 -18.14 -1.46
C THR A 89 11.34 -19.28 -0.45
N GLY A 90 10.73 -19.19 0.73
CA GLY A 90 10.99 -20.11 1.85
C GLY A 90 12.41 -20.04 2.41
N LYS A 91 13.21 -19.04 2.01
CA LYS A 91 14.57 -18.80 2.50
C LYS A 91 14.58 -17.75 3.58
N ARG A 92 15.58 -17.84 4.45
CA ARG A 92 15.76 -16.91 5.56
C ARG A 92 16.10 -15.51 5.06
N CYS A 93 16.92 -15.41 4.01
CA CYS A 93 17.30 -14.15 3.39
C CYS A 93 17.04 -14.19 1.88
N THR A 94 16.33 -13.18 1.37
CA THR A 94 16.16 -12.95 -0.07
C THR A 94 16.89 -11.68 -0.47
N ILE A 95 17.82 -11.80 -1.41
CA ILE A 95 18.57 -10.68 -2.00
C ILE A 95 17.88 -10.28 -3.31
N PHE A 96 17.65 -8.99 -3.47
CA PHE A 96 16.96 -8.41 -4.62
C PHE A 96 17.87 -7.49 -5.41
N GLY A 97 17.91 -7.67 -6.72
CA GLY A 97 18.47 -6.69 -7.64
C GLY A 97 17.41 -5.68 -8.10
N ALA A 98 17.74 -4.38 -8.04
CA ALA A 98 16.97 -3.34 -8.70
C ALA A 98 17.24 -3.28 -10.21
N ILE A 99 16.41 -2.50 -10.91
CA ILE A 99 16.56 -2.15 -12.33
C ILE A 99 17.87 -1.39 -12.58
N ASP A 100 18.28 -0.54 -11.63
CA ASP A 100 19.53 0.24 -11.68
C ASP A 100 20.74 -0.49 -11.08
N GLU A 101 20.61 -1.82 -10.93
CA GLU A 101 21.63 -2.75 -10.43
C GLU A 101 21.99 -2.63 -8.94
N HIS A 102 21.44 -1.66 -8.20
CA HIS A 102 21.60 -1.63 -6.75
C HIS A 102 20.96 -2.87 -6.11
N MET A 103 21.54 -3.31 -4.99
CA MET A 103 21.02 -4.45 -4.23
C MET A 103 20.32 -3.99 -2.96
N ASN A 104 19.31 -4.74 -2.57
CA ASN A 104 18.70 -4.67 -1.25
C ASN A 104 18.30 -6.09 -0.84
N PHE A 105 17.88 -6.32 0.40
CA PHE A 105 17.52 -7.65 0.86
C PHE A 105 16.39 -7.59 1.89
N VAL A 106 15.76 -8.73 2.11
CA VAL A 106 14.87 -8.95 3.25
C VAL A 106 15.36 -10.21 3.97
N LEU A 107 15.78 -10.05 5.23
CA LEU A 107 16.17 -11.13 6.14
C LEU A 107 15.06 -11.37 7.16
N ASP A 108 14.77 -12.64 7.45
CA ASP A 108 13.71 -13.10 8.34
C ASP A 108 12.38 -12.40 7.99
N PRO A 109 11.87 -12.59 6.75
CA PRO A 109 10.75 -11.81 6.22
C PRO A 109 9.49 -12.05 7.06
N ASP A 110 8.82 -10.97 7.45
CA ASP A 110 7.60 -11.01 8.24
C ASP A 110 6.70 -9.85 7.84
N ILE A 111 5.60 -10.15 7.14
CA ILE A 111 4.64 -9.15 6.68
C ILE A 111 3.74 -8.64 7.82
N THR A 112 3.69 -9.35 8.95
CA THR A 112 2.84 -8.96 10.08
C THR A 112 3.38 -7.74 10.82
N THR A 113 4.63 -7.35 10.56
CA THR A 113 5.20 -6.10 11.08
C THR A 113 4.73 -4.87 10.30
N PHE A 114 3.99 -5.04 9.19
CA PHE A 114 3.42 -3.95 8.42
C PHE A 114 2.03 -3.60 8.96
N GLU A 115 1.74 -2.30 9.03
CA GLU A 115 0.41 -1.85 9.45
C GLU A 115 -0.63 -2.15 8.38
N THR A 116 -1.80 -2.63 8.77
CA THR A 116 -2.90 -2.89 7.83
C THR A 116 -3.77 -1.65 7.68
N VAL A 117 -3.99 -1.20 6.44
CA VAL A 117 -4.93 -0.14 6.10
C VAL A 117 -6.11 -0.73 5.34
N HIS A 118 -7.32 -0.51 5.83
CA HIS A 118 -8.54 -1.05 5.22
C HIS A 118 -9.08 -0.11 4.14
N VAL A 119 -9.20 -0.58 2.91
CA VAL A 119 -9.68 0.19 1.76
C VAL A 119 -11.12 -0.18 1.46
N TYR A 120 -12.06 0.74 1.69
CA TYR A 120 -13.49 0.52 1.40
C TYR A 120 -13.91 1.22 0.11
N ASP A 121 -14.42 0.45 -0.84
CA ASP A 121 -14.80 0.96 -2.16
C ASP A 121 -15.99 0.20 -2.76
N ILE A 122 -16.53 0.71 -3.86
CA ILE A 122 -17.63 0.09 -4.60
C ILE A 122 -17.34 0.02 -6.11
N ARG A 123 -17.96 -0.95 -6.78
CA ARG A 123 -17.98 -1.11 -8.24
C ARG A 123 -19.38 -1.58 -8.67
N PRO A 124 -19.81 -1.47 -9.95
CA PRO A 124 -19.13 -1.01 -11.18
C PRO A 124 -19.07 0.52 -11.38
N PRO A 125 -18.33 1.04 -12.39
CA PRO A 125 -17.56 0.29 -13.41
C PRO A 125 -16.20 -0.18 -12.90
N ARG A 126 -15.61 0.55 -11.94
CA ARG A 126 -14.30 0.27 -11.39
C ARG A 126 -14.27 0.74 -9.93
N ALA A 127 -13.66 -0.06 -9.06
CA ALA A 127 -13.32 0.33 -7.70
C ALA A 127 -12.13 1.30 -7.75
N ASN A 128 -12.43 2.57 -8.02
CA ASN A 128 -11.42 3.58 -8.34
C ASN A 128 -10.45 3.83 -7.18
N LEU A 129 -10.89 3.80 -5.92
CA LEU A 129 -10.00 3.92 -4.77
C LEU A 129 -9.11 2.69 -4.64
N SER A 130 -9.70 1.49 -4.67
CA SER A 130 -8.96 0.22 -4.56
C SER A 130 -7.82 0.16 -5.56
N VAL A 131 -8.15 0.40 -6.82
CA VAL A 131 -7.18 0.38 -7.92
C VAL A 131 -6.12 1.48 -7.74
N THR A 132 -6.53 2.68 -7.33
CA THR A 132 -5.56 3.77 -7.15
C THR A 132 -4.52 3.37 -6.10
N ILE A 133 -4.95 2.77 -4.99
CA ILE A 133 -4.06 2.28 -3.93
C ILE A 133 -3.16 1.16 -4.46
N GLU A 134 -3.70 0.18 -5.19
CA GLU A 134 -2.92 -0.89 -5.82
C GLU A 134 -1.80 -0.31 -6.71
N SER A 135 -2.13 0.62 -7.61
CA SER A 135 -1.13 1.27 -8.46
C SER A 135 -0.09 2.07 -7.67
N LEU A 136 -0.50 2.78 -6.61
CA LEU A 136 0.45 3.50 -5.74
C LEU A 136 1.39 2.54 -4.99
N GLU A 137 0.90 1.36 -4.56
CA GLU A 137 1.72 0.30 -3.94
C GLU A 137 2.72 -0.27 -4.95
N GLU A 138 2.25 -0.61 -6.16
CA GLU A 138 3.07 -1.15 -7.26
C GLU A 138 4.20 -0.21 -7.68
N GLU A 139 3.90 1.09 -7.81
CA GLU A 139 4.87 2.14 -8.11
C GLU A 139 5.79 2.48 -6.92
N GLY A 140 5.55 1.88 -5.74
CA GLY A 140 6.40 2.02 -4.57
C GLY A 140 6.24 3.36 -3.84
N LEU A 141 5.21 4.13 -4.19
CA LEU A 141 4.94 5.45 -3.61
C LEU A 141 4.41 5.38 -2.17
N LEU A 142 4.09 4.18 -1.67
CA LEU A 142 3.62 3.93 -0.31
C LEU A 142 4.64 3.13 0.51
N GLY A 143 5.82 2.85 -0.05
CA GLY A 143 6.80 1.94 0.53
C GLY A 143 7.25 2.31 1.94
N GLU A 144 7.62 3.57 2.13
CA GLU A 144 8.14 4.09 3.40
C GLU A 144 7.11 4.04 4.54
N LEU A 145 5.83 3.94 4.20
CA LEU A 145 4.79 3.76 5.21
C LEU A 145 4.87 2.36 5.84
N ASN A 146 5.49 1.35 5.24
CA ASN A 146 5.44 -0.03 5.72
C ASN A 146 4.01 -0.47 6.06
N CYS A 147 3.08 -0.22 5.13
CA CYS A 147 1.69 -0.65 5.24
C CYS A 147 1.37 -1.74 4.23
N VAL A 148 0.36 -2.55 4.55
CA VAL A 148 -0.36 -3.40 3.61
C VAL A 148 -1.80 -2.95 3.51
N PHE A 149 -2.42 -3.17 2.36
CA PHE A 149 -3.79 -2.73 2.10
C PHE A 149 -4.73 -3.93 2.01
N ASP A 150 -5.81 -3.88 2.79
CA ASP A 150 -6.87 -4.88 2.81
C ASP A 150 -8.11 -4.30 2.14
N HIS A 151 -8.50 -4.89 1.00
CA HIS A 151 -9.44 -4.28 0.06
C HIS A 151 -10.87 -4.84 0.22
N HIS A 152 -11.76 -3.99 0.72
CA HIS A 152 -13.19 -4.23 0.94
C HIS A 152 -14.02 -3.62 -0.18
N VAL A 153 -14.09 -4.32 -1.32
CA VAL A 153 -14.81 -3.84 -2.51
C VAL A 153 -16.19 -4.47 -2.63
N ARG A 154 -17.25 -3.66 -2.50
CA ARG A 154 -18.63 -4.12 -2.70
C ARG A 154 -19.05 -3.96 -4.16
N ASP A 155 -19.54 -5.06 -4.73
CA ASP A 155 -20.13 -5.08 -6.08
C ASP A 155 -21.62 -4.76 -6.00
N ILE A 156 -21.99 -3.53 -6.32
CA ILE A 156 -23.38 -3.07 -6.24
C ILE A 156 -24.24 -3.62 -7.38
N SER A 157 -23.65 -4.16 -8.45
CA SER A 157 -24.43 -4.80 -9.54
C SER A 157 -25.16 -6.07 -9.09
N ARG A 158 -24.76 -6.64 -7.95
CA ARG A 158 -25.37 -7.82 -7.34
C ARG A 158 -26.54 -7.49 -6.42
N ILE A 159 -26.85 -6.20 -6.26
CA ILE A 159 -27.94 -5.73 -5.41
C ILE A 159 -29.23 -5.76 -6.23
N GLU A 160 -30.28 -6.26 -5.61
CA GLU A 160 -31.62 -6.22 -6.18
C GLU A 160 -32.21 -4.81 -6.01
N ALA A 161 -31.87 -3.92 -6.94
CA ALA A 161 -32.36 -2.56 -7.01
C ALA A 161 -32.95 -2.28 -8.39
N ASP A 162 -33.96 -1.42 -8.43
CA ASP A 162 -34.61 -1.02 -9.67
C ASP A 162 -33.93 0.23 -10.26
N VAL A 163 -33.25 1.04 -9.43
CA VAL A 163 -32.49 2.22 -9.83
C VAL A 163 -31.13 2.29 -9.13
N PHE A 164 -30.10 2.63 -9.89
CA PHE A 164 -28.71 2.77 -9.43
C PHE A 164 -28.20 4.21 -9.45
N PRO A 165 -27.07 4.53 -8.79
CA PRO A 165 -26.64 5.92 -8.65
C PRO A 165 -26.18 6.61 -9.95
N CYS A 166 -25.53 5.86 -10.85
CA CYS A 166 -24.81 6.46 -11.96
C CYS A 166 -24.75 5.57 -13.21
N ARG A 167 -25.02 6.16 -14.37
CA ARG A 167 -24.97 5.48 -15.68
C ARG A 167 -23.59 4.96 -16.03
N ALA A 168 -22.53 5.62 -15.54
CA ALA A 168 -21.15 5.16 -15.73
C ALA A 168 -20.92 3.75 -15.17
N GLY A 169 -21.75 3.28 -14.23
CA GLY A 169 -21.74 1.90 -13.75
C GLY A 169 -22.26 0.86 -14.74
N GLY A 170 -22.79 1.27 -15.90
CA GLY A 170 -23.36 0.38 -16.91
C GLY A 170 -24.80 -0.06 -16.61
N PHE A 171 -25.48 0.62 -15.70
CA PHE A 171 -26.86 0.31 -15.31
C PHE A 171 -27.88 0.86 -16.30
N GLU A 172 -29.04 0.20 -16.40
CA GLU A 172 -30.10 0.57 -17.34
C GLU A 172 -30.97 1.75 -16.87
N LYS A 173 -31.25 1.85 -15.56
CA LYS A 173 -32.00 2.96 -14.95
C LYS A 173 -31.19 3.57 -13.80
N THR A 174 -30.91 4.87 -13.86
CA THR A 174 -30.00 5.55 -12.93
C THR A 174 -30.48 6.92 -12.48
N LEU A 175 -30.15 7.28 -11.23
CA LEU A 175 -30.53 8.54 -10.59
C LEU A 175 -29.95 9.78 -11.29
N ASP A 176 -28.82 9.66 -11.96
CA ASP A 176 -28.12 10.78 -12.61
C ASP A 176 -28.65 11.12 -14.01
N MET A 177 -29.37 10.20 -14.66
CA MET A 177 -29.74 10.32 -16.07
C MET A 177 -31.22 10.08 -16.36
N ASP A 178 -31.93 9.33 -15.51
CA ASP A 178 -33.30 8.89 -15.78
C ASP A 178 -34.33 9.52 -14.84
N HIS A 179 -35.58 9.53 -15.31
CA HIS A 179 -36.73 9.92 -14.51
C HIS A 179 -37.12 8.80 -13.53
N MET A 180 -37.66 9.20 -12.38
CA MET A 180 -38.10 8.31 -11.31
C MET A 180 -39.62 8.35 -11.19
N ASP A 181 -40.26 7.18 -11.10
CA ASP A 181 -41.72 7.06 -11.19
C ASP A 181 -42.38 6.88 -9.79
N GLY A 182 -41.61 6.49 -8.79
CA GLY A 182 -42.08 6.14 -7.45
C GLY A 182 -42.34 4.64 -7.29
N GLY A 183 -42.10 4.12 -6.09
CA GLY A 183 -42.21 2.70 -5.72
C GLY A 183 -40.93 1.90 -5.95
N GLU A 184 -39.93 2.48 -6.63
CA GLU A 184 -38.66 1.80 -6.90
C GLU A 184 -37.81 1.58 -5.64
N ARG A 185 -37.03 0.50 -5.68
CA ARG A 185 -35.88 0.28 -4.79
C ARG A 185 -34.66 0.97 -5.36
N VAL A 186 -34.11 1.89 -4.59
CA VAL A 186 -33.03 2.77 -5.04
C VAL A 186 -31.73 2.40 -4.32
N ALA A 187 -30.77 1.84 -5.06
CA ALA A 187 -29.41 1.69 -4.58
C ALA A 187 -28.76 3.08 -4.50
N GLY A 188 -28.49 3.56 -3.29
CA GLY A 188 -27.98 4.90 -3.09
C GLY A 188 -27.51 5.16 -1.66
N CYS A 189 -26.57 6.10 -1.54
CA CYS A 189 -26.16 6.64 -0.24
C CYS A 189 -27.04 7.82 0.16
N LEU A 190 -26.65 8.51 1.24
CA LEU A 190 -27.29 9.75 1.70
C LEU A 190 -27.51 10.78 0.57
N THR A 191 -26.57 10.90 -0.38
CA THR A 191 -26.71 11.81 -1.53
C THR A 191 -27.81 11.38 -2.49
N GLY A 192 -27.87 10.10 -2.86
CA GLY A 192 -28.97 9.59 -3.70
C GLY A 192 -30.32 9.74 -3.02
N ARG A 193 -30.38 9.49 -1.70
CA ARG A 193 -31.58 9.71 -0.90
C ARG A 193 -32.04 11.16 -0.90
N GLN A 194 -31.14 12.10 -0.67
CA GLN A 194 -31.48 13.52 -0.71
C GLN A 194 -31.99 13.95 -2.09
N LEU A 195 -31.33 13.49 -3.15
CA LEU A 195 -31.71 13.80 -4.53
C LEU A 195 -33.16 13.36 -4.84
N TYR A 196 -33.52 12.10 -4.59
CA TYR A 196 -34.88 11.67 -4.92
C TYR A 196 -35.94 12.29 -3.99
N LEU A 197 -35.60 12.57 -2.74
CA LEU A 197 -36.52 13.24 -1.81
C LEU A 197 -36.85 14.67 -2.27
N GLU A 198 -35.86 15.41 -2.74
CA GLU A 198 -36.03 16.78 -3.22
C GLU A 198 -36.75 16.85 -4.58
N CYS A 199 -36.44 15.92 -5.50
CA CYS A 199 -36.95 15.98 -6.87
C CYS A 199 -38.24 15.20 -7.10
N TYR A 200 -38.48 14.12 -6.34
CA TYR A 200 -39.55 13.15 -6.63
C TYR A 200 -40.39 12.77 -5.40
N GLY A 201 -40.02 13.23 -4.20
CA GLY A 201 -40.72 12.91 -2.96
C GLY A 201 -40.25 11.62 -2.29
N ASN A 202 -41.08 11.05 -1.41
CA ASN A 202 -40.67 10.00 -0.46
C ASN A 202 -41.16 8.58 -0.79
N ASN A 203 -41.75 8.37 -1.97
CA ASN A 203 -42.25 7.06 -2.39
C ASN A 203 -41.13 6.19 -2.98
N PHE A 204 -40.12 5.84 -2.18
CA PHE A 204 -38.97 5.02 -2.62
C PHE A 204 -38.45 4.14 -1.49
N THR A 205 -37.88 2.98 -1.84
CA THR A 205 -37.24 2.08 -0.88
C THR A 205 -35.71 2.19 -0.97
N PRO A 206 -35.00 2.81 0.01
CA PRO A 206 -33.56 2.95 -0.07
C PRO A 206 -32.82 1.63 0.19
N ILE A 207 -31.76 1.39 -0.60
CA ILE A 207 -30.76 0.35 -0.35
C ILE A 207 -29.40 1.02 -0.19
N GLU A 208 -28.84 0.97 1.02
CA GLU A 208 -27.56 1.62 1.33
C GLU A 208 -26.38 0.90 0.64
N ILE A 209 -25.54 1.69 -0.01
CA ILE A 209 -24.37 1.25 -0.79
C ILE A 209 -23.10 2.04 -0.47
N CYS A 210 -23.15 2.99 0.47
CA CYS A 210 -22.04 3.87 0.78
C CYS A 210 -20.85 3.07 1.32
N PRO A 211 -19.65 3.17 0.72
CA PRO A 211 -18.46 2.50 1.24
C PRO A 211 -18.09 2.99 2.65
N LEU A 212 -18.35 4.27 2.95
CA LEU A 212 -18.12 4.83 4.29
C LEU A 212 -19.04 4.21 5.36
N SER A 213 -20.26 3.83 5.00
CA SER A 213 -21.19 3.17 5.92
C SER A 213 -20.83 1.71 6.19
N SER A 214 -20.00 1.09 5.33
CA SER A 214 -19.53 -0.29 5.50
C SER A 214 -18.23 -0.42 6.29
N VAL A 215 -17.64 0.69 6.74
CA VAL A 215 -16.41 0.68 7.52
C VAL A 215 -16.60 -0.12 8.82
N ALA A 216 -15.65 -1.02 9.10
CA ALA A 216 -15.69 -1.92 10.24
C ALA A 216 -14.32 -2.16 10.91
N ALA A 217 -13.26 -1.50 10.42
CA ALA A 217 -11.91 -1.62 10.94
C ALA A 217 -11.11 -0.32 10.68
N GLU A 218 -10.03 -0.13 11.43
CA GLU A 218 -9.16 1.06 11.37
C GLU A 218 -7.66 0.66 11.35
N PRO A 219 -6.78 1.52 10.81
CA PRO A 219 -7.09 2.72 10.05
C PRO A 219 -7.71 2.38 8.69
N PHE A 220 -8.63 3.21 8.19
CA PHE A 220 -9.30 2.97 6.91
C PHE A 220 -9.20 4.13 5.94
N ILE A 221 -9.37 3.85 4.64
CA ILE A 221 -9.64 4.86 3.63
C ILE A 221 -10.89 4.51 2.82
N ALA A 222 -11.77 5.49 2.61
CA ALA A 222 -13.01 5.32 1.85
C ALA A 222 -13.32 6.53 0.96
N ARG A 223 -14.20 6.37 -0.02
CA ARG A 223 -14.68 7.47 -0.87
C ARG A 223 -16.02 8.06 -0.44
N CYS A 224 -16.18 9.38 -0.63
CA CYS A 224 -17.45 10.08 -0.47
C CYS A 224 -17.70 11.09 -1.60
N CYS A 225 -18.96 11.29 -2.01
CA CYS A 225 -19.34 12.29 -3.02
C CYS A 225 -19.55 13.68 -2.43
N ARG A 226 -19.63 13.74 -1.10
CA ARG A 226 -19.75 14.98 -0.34
C ARG A 226 -18.36 15.43 0.05
N LYS A 227 -17.82 16.42 -0.67
CA LYS A 227 -16.47 16.94 -0.43
C LYS A 227 -16.30 17.48 0.98
N GLU A 228 -17.36 18.06 1.55
CA GLU A 228 -17.44 18.54 2.93
C GLU A 228 -17.32 17.45 3.98
N ARG A 229 -17.48 16.18 3.60
CA ARG A 229 -17.25 15.00 4.46
C ARG A 229 -15.88 14.36 4.24
N SER A 230 -15.02 14.95 3.42
CA SER A 230 -13.66 14.47 3.20
C SER A 230 -12.71 15.01 4.28
N GLY A 231 -11.63 14.27 4.53
CA GLY A 231 -10.64 14.59 5.54
C GLY A 231 -10.32 13.40 6.43
N ILE A 232 -9.38 13.60 7.34
CA ILE A 232 -8.96 12.59 8.31
C ILE A 232 -9.69 12.82 9.62
N GLY A 233 -10.18 11.74 10.23
CA GLY A 233 -10.90 11.84 11.48
C GLY A 233 -11.63 10.55 11.86
N ILE A 234 -12.58 10.69 12.77
CA ILE A 234 -13.43 9.59 13.20
C ILE A 234 -14.72 9.59 12.39
N TYR A 235 -15.00 8.47 11.73
CA TYR A 235 -16.22 8.22 10.99
C TYR A 235 -16.87 6.94 11.50
N ASN A 236 -18.12 7.02 11.95
CA ASN A 236 -18.86 5.88 12.49
C ASN A 236 -18.11 5.11 13.60
N GLY A 237 -17.28 5.81 14.38
CA GLY A 237 -16.48 5.21 15.47
C GLY A 237 -15.10 4.70 15.07
N TYR A 238 -14.74 4.73 13.77
CA TYR A 238 -13.44 4.28 13.27
C TYR A 238 -12.59 5.45 12.81
N PHE A 239 -11.29 5.38 13.04
CA PHE A 239 -10.33 6.35 12.52
C PHE A 239 -9.93 6.06 11.07
N GLY A 240 -9.92 7.09 10.24
CA GLY A 240 -9.47 6.95 8.86
C GLY A 240 -9.55 8.22 8.03
N ALA A 241 -9.29 8.05 6.73
CA ALA A 241 -9.38 9.07 5.72
C ALA A 241 -10.63 8.88 4.85
N VAL A 242 -11.34 9.97 4.60
CA VAL A 242 -12.37 10.02 3.57
C VAL A 242 -11.90 10.94 2.45
N VAL A 243 -11.86 10.43 1.23
CA VAL A 243 -11.47 11.20 0.04
C VAL A 243 -12.65 11.38 -0.90
N HIS A 244 -12.69 12.51 -1.61
CA HIS A 244 -13.77 12.80 -2.54
C HIS A 244 -13.73 11.83 -3.75
N TRP A 245 -14.88 11.51 -4.37
CA TRP A 245 -14.91 10.67 -5.59
C TRP A 245 -14.09 11.24 -6.75
N GLY A 246 -13.93 12.55 -6.81
CA GLY A 246 -13.06 13.24 -7.78
C GLY A 246 -11.61 13.41 -7.33
N ALA A 247 -11.17 12.79 -6.23
CA ALA A 247 -9.80 12.88 -5.76
C ALA A 247 -8.82 12.24 -6.77
N SER A 248 -7.74 12.95 -7.07
CA SER A 248 -6.66 12.45 -7.92
C SER A 248 -5.78 11.44 -7.15
N PRO A 249 -4.95 10.63 -7.84
CA PRO A 249 -4.01 9.72 -7.18
C PRO A 249 -3.10 10.44 -6.16
N LYS A 250 -2.65 11.67 -6.45
CA LYS A 250 -1.87 12.47 -5.51
C LYS A 250 -2.64 12.82 -4.24
N MET A 251 -3.93 13.19 -4.36
CA MET A 251 -4.76 13.49 -3.19
C MET A 251 -5.03 12.24 -2.35
N VAL A 252 -5.19 11.06 -2.99
CA VAL A 252 -5.31 9.79 -2.29
C VAL A 252 -4.02 9.48 -1.55
N LEU A 253 -2.87 9.59 -2.22
CA LEU A 253 -1.54 9.41 -1.64
C LEU A 253 -1.36 10.28 -0.39
N ASP A 254 -1.58 11.59 -0.52
CA ASP A 254 -1.44 12.55 0.58
C ASP A 254 -2.33 12.18 1.78
N ALA A 255 -3.58 11.79 1.51
CA ALA A 255 -4.51 11.37 2.54
C ALA A 255 -4.05 10.10 3.28
N VAL A 256 -3.44 9.12 2.57
CA VAL A 256 -2.88 7.93 3.23
C VAL A 256 -1.71 8.31 4.12
N TYR A 257 -0.80 9.16 3.64
CA TYR A 257 0.35 9.62 4.43
C TYR A 257 -0.07 10.37 5.69
N GLU A 258 -0.93 11.38 5.54
CA GLU A 258 -1.39 12.19 6.66
C GLU A 258 -2.21 11.34 7.66
N MET A 259 -3.02 10.40 7.17
CA MET A 259 -3.75 9.46 8.03
C MET A 259 -2.80 8.55 8.81
N MET A 260 -1.78 7.98 8.17
CA MET A 260 -0.84 7.07 8.81
C MET A 260 0.04 7.79 9.83
N ASP A 261 0.45 9.03 9.56
CA ASP A 261 1.16 9.86 10.53
C ASP A 261 0.30 10.11 11.77
N GLN A 262 -0.95 10.54 11.58
CA GLN A 262 -1.87 10.74 12.70
C GLN A 262 -2.19 9.44 13.44
N TRP A 263 -2.36 8.31 12.74
CA TRP A 263 -2.60 7.00 13.36
C TRP A 263 -1.48 6.60 14.32
N ARG A 264 -0.22 6.80 13.91
CA ARG A 264 0.97 6.41 14.69
C ARG A 264 1.26 7.31 15.88
N ASN A 265 0.74 8.53 15.86
CA ASN A 265 0.91 9.52 16.92
C ASN A 265 -0.22 9.51 17.96
N ARG A 266 -1.15 8.55 17.88
CA ARG A 266 -2.24 8.35 18.85
C ARG A 266 -1.85 7.38 19.95
#